data_AF-A0A6M1YW79-F1
#
_entry.id   AF-A0A6M1YW79-F1
#
_cell.length_a   1.000
_cell.length_b   1.000
_cell.length_c   1.000
_cell.angle_alpha   90.00
_cell.angle_beta   90.00
_cell.angle_gamma   90.00
#
_symmetry.space_group_name_H-M   'P 1'
#
loop_
_entity.id
_entity.type
_entity.pdbx_description
1 polymer ?
#
loop_
_entity_poly.entity_id
_entity_poly.type
_entity_poly.pdbx_seq_one_letter_code
_entity_poly.pdbx_strand_id
1 'polypeptide(L)'
;MVKFNDLLKLRLRSKEKQKPKMTALAELSNDGSLSSFSGVFKPSSLNDSEKEKLSNILQNHINVDLTYDFDTDLKKLIAITAEVKAITNQAVILHGERIKKAQSILKNYADGAFTSWLMETYGNRQTPYNFLQYYDFYMDLPANLRPQVDSMPRQAIYTLASRDGDLDKKKDIVKNYQGQPKQELLSIIRKLFPLSEEDKRQANIAEQAITTLKRLKSLMMHPLFKPNDEQKKQILQIIGKLKKL
;
A
#
# COMPACT_ATOMS: atom_id res chain seq x y z
N MET A 1 57.18 43.05 -11.68
CA MET A 1 57.05 41.83 -10.85
C MET A 1 55.69 41.82 -10.16
N VAL A 2 54.63 41.46 -10.89
CA VAL A 2 53.23 41.44 -10.42
C VAL A 2 52.55 40.15 -10.92
N LYS A 3 53.08 38.99 -10.52
CA LYS A 3 52.49 37.68 -10.93
C LYS A 3 52.24 36.74 -9.75
N PHE A 4 52.88 36.96 -8.59
CA PHE A 4 52.74 36.10 -7.42
C PHE A 4 51.51 36.45 -6.56
N ASN A 5 51.24 37.74 -6.35
CA ASN A 5 50.10 38.19 -5.55
C ASN A 5 48.74 37.94 -6.23
N ASP A 6 48.69 37.90 -7.56
CA ASP A 6 47.47 37.58 -8.31
C ASP A 6 47.16 36.08 -8.26
N LEU A 7 48.19 35.22 -8.27
CA LEU A 7 48.04 33.78 -8.06
C LEU A 7 47.58 33.45 -6.63
N LEU A 8 48.04 34.19 -5.62
CA LEU A 8 47.57 34.04 -4.24
C LEU A 8 46.10 34.47 -4.07
N LYS A 9 45.68 35.57 -4.71
CA LYS A 9 44.28 36.02 -4.69
C LYS A 9 43.33 35.06 -5.41
N LEU A 10 43.77 34.42 -6.50
CA LEU A 10 43.01 33.35 -7.17
C LEU A 10 42.88 32.10 -6.28
N ARG A 11 43.94 31.73 -5.57
CA ARG A 11 43.94 30.55 -4.67
C ARG A 11 43.09 30.78 -3.42
N LEU A 12 43.09 31.99 -2.86
CA LEU A 12 42.26 32.35 -1.70
C LEU A 12 40.77 32.47 -2.05
N ARG A 13 40.42 33.04 -3.22
CA ARG A 13 39.01 33.07 -3.70
C ARG A 13 38.46 31.68 -4.07
N SER A 14 39.33 30.73 -4.41
CA SER A 14 38.90 29.35 -4.73
C SER A 14 38.51 28.53 -3.49
N LYS A 15 38.91 28.94 -2.28
CA LYS A 15 38.50 28.31 -1.01
C LYS A 15 37.19 28.83 -0.43
N GLU A 16 36.74 30.04 -0.79
CA GLU A 16 35.48 30.61 -0.29
C GLU A 16 34.25 30.15 -1.08
N LYS A 17 34.41 29.57 -2.28
CA LYS A 17 33.30 29.08 -3.12
C LYS A 17 33.07 27.57 -3.08
N GLN A 18 33.79 26.83 -2.25
CA GLN A 18 33.52 25.42 -2.02
C GLN A 18 33.07 25.23 -0.57
N LYS A 19 31.75 25.38 -0.34
CA LYS A 19 31.12 24.65 0.77
C LYS A 19 31.59 23.20 0.62
N PRO A 20 32.33 22.63 1.59
CA PRO A 20 32.85 21.29 1.43
C PRO A 20 31.65 20.37 1.28
N LYS A 21 31.65 19.50 0.26
CA LYS A 21 30.54 18.59 -0.02
C LYS A 21 30.05 17.85 1.25
N MET A 22 30.92 17.64 2.23
CA MET A 22 30.57 17.11 3.56
C MET A 22 29.66 18.01 4.40
N THR A 23 29.82 19.33 4.44
CA THR A 23 28.90 20.19 5.19
C THR A 23 27.58 20.38 4.45
N ALA A 24 27.58 20.41 3.12
CA ALA A 24 26.33 20.38 2.35
C ALA A 24 25.58 19.04 2.52
N LEU A 25 26.30 17.91 2.53
CA LEU A 25 25.73 16.59 2.84
C LEU A 25 25.28 16.49 4.31
N ALA A 26 25.99 17.10 5.26
CA ALA A 26 25.58 17.15 6.65
C ALA A 26 24.35 18.03 6.86
N GLU A 27 24.28 19.20 6.22
CA GLU A 27 23.11 20.09 6.19
C GLU A 27 21.90 19.37 5.56
N LEU A 28 22.07 18.72 4.40
CA LEU A 28 21.01 17.93 3.74
C LEU A 28 20.62 16.66 4.53
N SER A 29 21.54 16.08 5.31
CA SER A 29 21.26 14.97 6.25
C SER A 29 20.45 15.46 7.45
N ASN A 30 20.77 16.64 7.97
CA ASN A 30 20.08 17.24 9.11
C ASN A 30 18.68 17.71 8.74
N ASP A 31 18.51 18.22 7.51
CA ASP A 31 17.22 18.66 6.95
C ASP A 31 16.37 17.51 6.41
N GLY A 32 16.83 16.25 6.54
CA GLY A 32 16.09 15.06 6.09
C GLY A 32 15.91 14.94 4.57
N SER A 33 16.64 15.74 3.80
CA SER A 33 16.55 15.83 2.33
C SER A 33 17.51 14.89 1.60
N LEU A 34 18.44 14.25 2.31
CA LEU A 34 19.09 13.01 1.87
C LEU A 34 18.11 11.83 1.95
N SER A 35 17.10 11.86 1.10
CA SER A 35 16.29 10.68 0.79
C SER A 35 17.22 9.63 0.17
N SER A 36 17.53 8.57 0.92
CA SER A 36 18.30 7.37 0.52
C SER A 36 17.69 6.59 -0.66
N PHE A 37 16.78 7.21 -1.40
CA PHE A 37 15.91 6.55 -2.35
C PHE A 37 16.32 6.70 -3.81
N SER A 38 17.36 7.48 -4.13
CA SER A 38 17.84 7.62 -5.51
C SER A 38 18.23 6.30 -6.18
N GLY A 39 18.45 5.22 -5.40
CA GLY A 39 18.68 3.85 -5.90
C GLY A 39 17.54 2.84 -5.66
N VAL A 40 16.47 3.20 -4.95
CA VAL A 40 15.34 2.30 -4.62
C VAL A 40 14.28 2.28 -5.73
N PHE A 41 14.31 3.27 -6.62
CA PHE A 41 13.28 3.50 -7.61
C PHE A 41 13.65 2.91 -8.97
N LYS A 42 13.31 1.64 -9.16
CA LYS A 42 13.34 1.02 -10.49
C LYS A 42 11.91 0.92 -11.04
N PRO A 43 11.69 1.19 -12.34
CA PRO A 43 10.41 0.86 -12.98
C PRO A 43 10.13 -0.63 -12.77
N SER A 44 8.98 -0.97 -12.17
CA SER A 44 8.56 -2.37 -12.14
C SER A 44 7.96 -2.72 -13.49
N SER A 45 8.57 -3.69 -14.16
CA SER A 45 8.02 -4.24 -15.40
C SER A 45 6.73 -5.00 -15.10
N LEU A 46 5.71 -4.82 -15.93
CA LEU A 46 4.50 -5.65 -15.86
C LEU A 46 4.84 -7.12 -16.16
N ASN A 47 4.20 -8.03 -15.43
CA ASN A 47 4.27 -9.45 -15.76
C ASN A 47 3.39 -9.79 -16.97
N ASP A 48 3.54 -10.99 -17.52
CA ASP A 48 2.85 -11.34 -18.77
C ASP A 48 1.33 -11.46 -18.60
N SER A 49 0.85 -11.90 -17.44
CA SER A 49 -0.59 -11.91 -17.12
C SER A 49 -1.18 -10.49 -17.11
N GLU A 50 -0.42 -9.49 -16.66
CA GLU A 50 -0.84 -8.10 -16.68
C GLU A 50 -0.90 -7.55 -18.11
N LYS A 51 0.12 -7.82 -18.92
CA LYS A 51 0.14 -7.41 -20.33
C LYS A 51 -1.01 -8.04 -21.11
N GLU A 52 -1.29 -9.32 -20.86
CA GLU A 52 -2.43 -10.03 -21.46
C GLU A 52 -3.76 -9.39 -21.08
N LYS A 53 -3.96 -9.03 -19.81
CA LYS A 53 -5.17 -8.32 -19.37
C LYS A 53 -5.33 -6.96 -20.04
N LEU A 54 -4.25 -6.22 -20.23
CA LEU A 54 -4.27 -4.94 -20.96
C LEU A 54 -4.61 -5.14 -22.45
N SER A 55 -4.04 -6.18 -23.07
CA SER A 55 -4.40 -6.59 -24.43
C SER A 55 -5.90 -6.90 -24.54
N ASN A 56 -6.44 -7.68 -23.59
CA ASN A 56 -7.85 -8.03 -23.57
C ASN A 56 -8.77 -6.82 -23.36
N ILE A 57 -8.36 -5.83 -22.56
CA ILE A 57 -9.11 -4.57 -22.43
C ILE A 57 -9.23 -3.88 -23.78
N LEU A 58 -8.12 -3.74 -24.51
CA LEU A 58 -8.16 -3.09 -25.83
C LEU A 58 -9.02 -3.88 -26.81
N GLN A 59 -8.89 -5.21 -26.85
CA GLN A 59 -9.68 -6.08 -27.74
C GLN A 59 -11.18 -6.06 -27.44
N ASN A 60 -11.57 -6.04 -26.16
CA ASN A 60 -12.97 -6.07 -25.74
C ASN A 60 -13.69 -4.73 -25.93
N HIS A 61 -12.95 -3.65 -26.16
CA HIS A 61 -13.48 -2.29 -26.26
C HIS A 61 -13.18 -1.63 -27.62
N ILE A 62 -12.91 -2.42 -28.66
CA ILE A 62 -12.78 -1.92 -30.03
C ILE A 62 -14.14 -1.42 -30.52
N ASN A 63 -14.17 -0.19 -31.05
CA ASN A 63 -15.31 0.29 -31.82
C ASN A 63 -15.13 -0.09 -33.29
N VAL A 64 -16.08 -0.82 -33.86
CA VAL A 64 -16.03 -1.30 -35.25
C VAL A 64 -15.92 -0.14 -36.26
N ASP A 65 -16.40 1.04 -35.91
CA ASP A 65 -16.43 2.22 -36.78
C ASP A 65 -15.12 3.03 -36.78
N LEU A 66 -14.11 2.62 -35.99
CA LEU A 66 -12.86 3.36 -35.84
C LEU A 66 -11.64 2.48 -36.18
N THR A 67 -10.65 3.10 -36.82
CA THR A 67 -9.34 2.47 -37.05
C THR A 67 -8.42 2.74 -35.85
N TYR A 68 -7.85 1.68 -35.28
CA TYR A 68 -6.95 1.76 -34.14
C TYR A 68 -5.57 1.20 -34.48
N ASP A 69 -4.53 1.81 -33.94
CA ASP A 69 -3.18 1.23 -33.93
C ASP A 69 -2.99 0.44 -32.63
N PHE A 70 -3.52 -0.78 -32.64
CA PHE A 70 -3.58 -1.66 -31.46
C PHE A 70 -2.21 -1.86 -30.81
N ASP A 71 -1.17 -2.13 -31.60
CA ASP A 71 0.17 -2.44 -31.07
C ASP A 71 0.82 -1.22 -30.42
N THR A 72 0.65 -0.04 -31.04
CA THR A 72 1.17 1.21 -30.47
C THR A 72 0.43 1.57 -29.18
N ASP A 73 -0.89 1.44 -29.17
CA ASP A 73 -1.70 1.78 -28.00
C ASP A 73 -1.47 0.79 -26.85
N LEU A 74 -1.33 -0.50 -27.13
CA LEU A 74 -0.96 -1.50 -26.14
C LEU A 74 0.39 -1.19 -25.50
N LYS A 75 1.40 -0.83 -26.29
CA LYS A 75 2.73 -0.44 -25.77
C LYS A 75 2.64 0.78 -24.85
N LYS A 76 1.89 1.82 -25.25
CA LYS A 76 1.67 3.02 -24.44
C LYS A 76 0.93 2.68 -23.14
N LEU A 77 -0.11 1.86 -23.22
CA LEU A 77 -0.91 1.48 -22.06
C LEU A 77 -0.10 0.66 -21.06
N ILE A 78 0.75 -0.26 -21.55
CA ILE A 78 1.71 -0.99 -20.72
C ILE A 78 2.67 -0.04 -19.99
N ALA A 79 3.24 0.94 -20.70
CA ALA A 79 4.15 1.92 -20.11
C ALA A 79 3.46 2.76 -19.03
N ILE A 80 2.29 3.35 -19.32
CA ILE A 80 1.51 4.15 -18.37
C ILE A 80 1.13 3.31 -17.14
N THR A 81 0.70 2.06 -17.35
CA THR A 81 0.33 1.18 -16.24
C THR A 81 1.53 0.85 -15.35
N ALA A 82 2.70 0.58 -15.94
CA ALA A 82 3.94 0.38 -15.19
C ALA A 82 4.32 1.62 -14.37
N GLU A 83 4.22 2.81 -14.96
CA GLU A 83 4.47 4.08 -14.27
C GLU A 83 3.53 4.31 -13.09
N VAL A 84 2.22 4.12 -13.29
CA VAL A 84 1.22 4.24 -12.21
C VAL A 84 1.53 3.27 -11.06
N LYS A 85 1.89 2.02 -11.37
CA LYS A 85 2.29 1.05 -10.34
C LYS A 85 3.54 1.50 -9.61
N ALA A 86 4.56 1.94 -10.34
CA ALA A 86 5.81 2.44 -9.76
C ALA A 86 5.55 3.63 -8.83
N ILE A 87 4.83 4.66 -9.28
CA ILE A 87 4.45 5.83 -8.46
C ILE A 87 3.75 5.37 -7.18
N THR A 88 2.79 4.44 -7.31
CA THR A 88 2.02 4.02 -6.14
C THR A 88 2.87 3.20 -5.15
N ASN A 89 3.79 2.36 -5.63
CA ASN A 89 4.74 1.64 -4.77
C ASN A 89 5.67 2.62 -4.05
N GLN A 90 6.19 3.62 -4.77
CA GLN A 90 7.04 4.67 -4.21
C GLN A 90 6.33 5.44 -3.10
N ALA A 91 5.09 5.86 -3.34
CA ALA A 91 4.29 6.59 -2.36
C ALA A 91 4.18 5.81 -1.05
N VAL A 92 3.86 4.51 -1.11
CA VAL A 92 3.70 3.68 0.10
C VAL A 92 5.01 3.57 0.88
N ILE A 93 6.14 3.35 0.22
CA ILE A 93 7.43 3.24 0.90
C ILE A 93 7.81 4.58 1.54
N LEU A 94 7.62 5.71 0.83
CA LEU A 94 7.91 7.05 1.35
C LEU A 94 7.03 7.38 2.57
N HIS A 95 5.73 7.12 2.48
CA HIS A 95 4.83 7.30 3.62
C HIS A 95 5.25 6.42 4.80
N GLY A 96 5.52 5.13 4.58
CA GLY A 96 5.93 4.21 5.62
C GLY A 96 7.22 4.65 6.33
N GLU A 97 8.22 5.14 5.60
CA GLU A 97 9.45 5.68 6.18
C GLU A 97 9.17 6.91 7.08
N ARG A 98 8.35 7.85 6.60
CA ARG A 98 7.97 9.05 7.36
C ARG A 98 7.16 8.70 8.60
N ILE A 99 6.25 7.74 8.50
CA ILE A 99 5.49 7.22 9.63
C ILE A 99 6.43 6.57 10.66
N LYS A 100 7.42 5.78 10.22
CA LYS A 100 8.40 5.17 11.12
C LYS A 100 9.23 6.21 11.87
N LYS A 101 9.64 7.29 11.19
CA LYS A 101 10.31 8.45 11.82
C LYS A 101 9.41 9.11 12.86
N ALA A 102 8.14 9.40 12.53
CA ALA A 102 7.19 9.96 13.48
C ALA A 102 6.97 9.03 14.69
N GLN A 103 6.89 7.71 14.47
CA GLN A 103 6.77 6.71 15.53
C GLN A 103 7.97 6.78 16.48
N SER A 104 9.19 6.90 15.96
CA SER A 104 10.39 7.01 16.80
C SER A 104 10.44 8.28 17.65
N ILE A 105 9.95 9.41 17.13
CA ILE A 105 9.83 10.67 17.89
C ILE A 105 8.78 10.53 19.00
N LEU A 106 7.60 10.02 18.64
CA LEU A 106 6.44 9.96 19.53
C LEU A 106 6.50 8.83 20.56
N LYS A 107 7.47 7.92 20.46
CA LYS A 107 7.68 6.82 21.43
C LYS A 107 7.94 7.31 22.87
N ASN A 108 8.51 8.50 23.03
CA ASN A 108 8.81 9.08 24.35
C ASN A 108 7.65 9.88 24.95
N TYR A 109 6.51 9.95 24.26
CA TYR A 109 5.33 10.68 24.70
C TYR A 109 4.29 9.72 25.28
N ALA A 110 3.24 10.27 25.89
CA ALA A 110 2.16 9.49 26.49
C ALA A 110 1.51 8.52 25.48
N ASP A 111 0.99 7.41 26.02
CA ASP A 111 0.29 6.41 25.23
C ASP A 111 -0.83 7.05 24.39
N GLY A 112 -0.90 6.65 23.12
CA GLY A 112 -1.84 7.20 22.16
C GLY A 112 -1.34 8.43 21.40
N ALA A 113 -0.22 9.07 21.77
CA ALA A 113 0.32 10.22 21.03
C ALA A 113 0.55 9.92 19.54
N PHE A 114 1.20 8.80 19.23
CA PHE A 114 1.37 8.34 17.85
C PHE A 114 0.03 8.13 17.15
N THR A 115 -0.94 7.55 17.84
CA THR A 115 -2.26 7.28 17.26
C THR A 115 -3.05 8.56 16.99
N SER A 116 -2.96 9.56 17.87
CA SER A 116 -3.55 10.88 17.63
C SER A 116 -2.90 11.58 16.45
N TRP A 117 -1.57 11.51 16.32
CA TRP A 117 -0.86 12.03 15.15
C TRP A 117 -1.30 11.35 13.83
N LEU A 118 -1.53 10.03 13.85
CA LEU A 118 -2.07 9.31 12.70
C LEU A 118 -3.47 9.80 12.32
N MET A 119 -4.35 10.02 13.30
CA MET A 119 -5.69 10.55 13.06
C MET A 119 -5.64 11.97 12.48
N GLU A 120 -4.78 12.83 13.01
CA GLU A 120 -4.62 14.21 12.54
C GLU A 120 -4.06 14.27 11.10
N THR A 121 -3.08 13.42 10.79
CA THR A 121 -2.36 13.49 9.51
C THR A 121 -3.07 12.75 8.38
N TYR A 122 -3.73 11.63 8.67
CA TYR A 122 -4.34 10.73 7.67
C TYR A 122 -5.87 10.63 7.77
N GLY A 123 -6.49 11.20 8.81
CA GLY A 123 -7.92 11.03 9.10
C GLY A 123 -8.32 9.61 9.54
N ASN A 124 -7.38 8.66 9.58
CA ASN A 124 -7.62 7.28 9.96
C ASN A 124 -6.33 6.57 10.40
N ARG A 125 -6.46 5.47 11.16
CA ARG A 125 -5.32 4.66 11.63
C ARG A 125 -4.93 3.57 10.63
N GLN A 126 -5.89 3.03 9.89
CA GLN A 126 -5.69 1.81 9.11
C GLN A 126 -4.70 2.00 7.95
N THR A 127 -4.86 3.06 7.17
CA THR A 127 -4.01 3.36 6.02
C THR A 127 -2.55 3.56 6.43
N PRO A 128 -2.21 4.41 7.41
CA PRO A 128 -0.83 4.57 7.82
C PRO A 128 -0.23 3.32 8.48
N TYR A 129 -1.01 2.52 9.23
CA TYR A 129 -0.50 1.22 9.72
C TYR A 129 -0.18 0.26 8.57
N ASN A 130 -1.01 0.21 7.52
CA ASN A 130 -0.71 -0.59 6.33
C ASN A 130 0.57 -0.12 5.64
N PHE A 131 0.80 1.20 5.53
CA PHE A 131 2.02 1.76 4.94
C PHE A 131 3.26 1.43 5.78
N LEU A 132 3.17 1.56 7.10
CA LEU A 132 4.26 1.22 8.01
C LEU A 132 4.61 -0.27 7.91
N GLN A 133 3.62 -1.15 7.97
CA GLN A 133 3.83 -2.60 7.83
C GLN A 133 4.40 -2.99 6.47
N TYR A 134 3.90 -2.38 5.40
CA TYR A 134 4.48 -2.58 4.06
C TYR A 134 5.95 -2.18 4.03
N TYR A 135 6.27 -0.99 4.56
CA TYR A 135 7.63 -0.48 4.58
C TYR A 135 8.58 -1.39 5.36
N ASP A 136 8.19 -1.79 6.58
CA ASP A 136 9.01 -2.68 7.40
C ASP A 136 9.26 -4.02 6.70
N PHE A 137 8.20 -4.64 6.19
CA PHE A 137 8.32 -5.89 5.43
C PHE A 137 9.20 -5.73 4.18
N TYR A 138 9.06 -4.64 3.43
CA TYR A 138 9.85 -4.37 2.23
C TYR A 138 11.35 -4.19 2.55
N MET A 139 11.66 -3.56 3.70
CA MET A 139 13.04 -3.35 4.14
C MET A 139 13.68 -4.64 4.66
N ASP A 140 12.91 -5.51 5.31
CA ASP A 140 13.36 -6.82 5.80
C ASP A 140 13.58 -7.84 4.66
N LEU A 141 13.04 -7.58 3.47
CA LEU A 141 13.21 -8.44 2.32
C LEU A 141 14.56 -8.25 1.61
N PRO A 142 15.17 -9.36 1.14
CA PRO A 142 16.28 -9.32 0.20
C PRO A 142 15.98 -8.48 -1.04
N ALA A 143 16.97 -7.73 -1.53
CA ALA A 143 16.79 -6.79 -2.64
C ALA A 143 16.27 -7.45 -3.93
N ASN A 144 16.55 -8.73 -4.15
CA ASN A 144 16.07 -9.50 -5.29
C ASN A 144 14.57 -9.88 -5.22
N LEU A 145 13.95 -9.85 -4.04
CA LEU A 145 12.52 -10.14 -3.88
C LEU A 145 11.64 -8.88 -3.92
N ARG A 146 12.23 -7.70 -3.80
CA ARG A 146 11.49 -6.42 -3.82
C ARG A 146 10.71 -6.17 -5.13
N PRO A 147 11.27 -6.42 -6.33
CA PRO A 147 10.51 -6.28 -7.57
C PRO A 147 9.28 -7.20 -7.62
N GLN A 148 9.37 -8.37 -6.97
CA GLN A 148 8.28 -9.32 -6.89
C GLN A 148 7.15 -8.79 -6.00
N VAL A 149 7.48 -8.21 -4.84
CA VAL A 149 6.50 -7.51 -3.99
C VAL A 149 5.83 -6.37 -4.73
N ASP A 150 6.61 -5.59 -5.50
CA ASP A 150 6.11 -4.47 -6.28
C ASP A 150 5.11 -4.89 -7.38
N SER A 151 5.16 -6.15 -7.79
CA SER A 151 4.21 -6.75 -8.75
C SER A 151 2.93 -7.27 -8.09
N MET A 152 2.95 -7.60 -6.79
CA MET A 152 1.87 -8.28 -6.08
C MET A 152 0.68 -7.35 -5.75
N PRO A 153 -0.54 -7.90 -5.57
CA PRO A 153 -1.70 -7.13 -5.15
C PRO A 153 -1.47 -6.48 -3.79
N ARG A 154 -1.59 -5.16 -3.70
CA ARG A 154 -1.20 -4.41 -2.51
C ARG A 154 -1.92 -4.83 -1.23
N GLN A 155 -3.22 -5.11 -1.32
CA GLN A 155 -3.99 -5.59 -0.18
C GLN A 155 -3.49 -6.96 0.34
N ALA A 156 -2.96 -7.81 -0.55
CA ALA A 156 -2.37 -9.07 -0.15
C ALA A 156 -1.04 -8.84 0.58
N ILE A 157 -0.21 -7.90 0.12
CA ILE A 157 1.02 -7.53 0.84
C ILE A 157 0.71 -6.92 2.20
N TYR A 158 -0.25 -5.99 2.31
CA TYR A 158 -0.65 -5.46 3.61
C TYR A 158 -1.09 -6.58 4.56
N THR A 159 -1.87 -7.54 4.05
CA THR A 159 -2.28 -8.70 4.84
C THR A 159 -1.05 -9.50 5.26
N LEU A 160 -0.18 -9.91 4.33
CA LEU A 160 1.02 -10.70 4.60
C LEU A 160 1.97 -10.03 5.61
N ALA A 161 2.22 -8.73 5.44
CA ALA A 161 3.08 -7.95 6.31
C ALA A 161 2.49 -7.84 7.73
N SER A 162 1.18 -7.62 7.84
CA SER A 162 0.46 -7.42 9.11
C SER A 162 0.25 -8.67 9.98
N ARG A 163 0.49 -9.86 9.43
CA ARG A 163 0.28 -11.14 10.12
C ARG A 163 1.51 -11.53 10.90
N ASP A 164 1.34 -12.06 12.09
CA ASP A 164 2.44 -12.68 12.80
C ASP A 164 2.83 -14.01 12.15
N GLY A 165 4.10 -14.36 12.22
CA GLY A 165 4.62 -15.62 11.68
C GLY A 165 6.03 -15.49 11.09
N ASP A 166 6.59 -16.64 10.75
CA ASP A 166 7.93 -16.79 10.22
C ASP A 166 8.15 -15.99 8.92
N LEU A 167 9.15 -15.12 8.95
CA LEU A 167 9.53 -14.27 7.82
C LEU A 167 9.95 -15.10 6.60
N ASP A 168 10.59 -16.26 6.78
CA ASP A 168 11.04 -17.09 5.65
C ASP A 168 9.86 -17.71 4.90
N LYS A 169 8.81 -18.13 5.62
CA LYS A 169 7.55 -18.55 4.99
C LYS A 169 6.87 -17.40 4.22
N LYS A 170 6.97 -16.16 4.71
CA LYS A 170 6.45 -14.99 3.98
C LYS A 170 7.27 -14.72 2.71
N LYS A 171 8.59 -14.88 2.77
CA LYS A 171 9.49 -14.79 1.59
C LYS A 171 9.12 -15.84 0.55
N ASP A 172 8.78 -17.05 0.95
CA ASP A 172 8.36 -18.12 0.03
C ASP A 172 7.09 -17.75 -0.74
N ILE A 173 6.10 -17.12 -0.09
CA ILE A 173 4.90 -16.61 -0.79
C ILE A 173 5.28 -15.58 -1.85
N VAL A 174 6.19 -14.65 -1.50
CA VAL A 174 6.67 -13.63 -2.45
C VAL A 174 7.38 -14.30 -3.62
N LYS A 175 8.36 -15.18 -3.34
CA LYS A 175 9.18 -15.87 -4.35
C LYS A 175 8.33 -16.68 -5.32
N ASN A 176 7.27 -17.32 -4.84
CA ASN A 176 6.41 -18.20 -5.64
C ASN A 176 5.20 -17.48 -6.28
N TYR A 177 5.11 -16.16 -6.15
CA TYR A 177 4.07 -15.40 -6.82
C TYR A 177 4.25 -15.46 -8.36
N GLN A 178 3.18 -15.72 -9.08
CA GLN A 178 3.18 -15.90 -10.54
C GLN A 178 2.06 -15.11 -11.21
N GLY A 179 1.57 -14.05 -10.57
CA GLY A 179 0.44 -13.27 -11.08
C GLY A 179 -0.93 -13.74 -10.60
N GLN A 180 -1.00 -14.58 -9.56
CA GLN A 180 -2.28 -15.07 -9.02
C GLN A 180 -3.24 -13.90 -8.67
N PRO A 181 -4.57 -14.10 -8.84
CA PRO A 181 -5.56 -13.12 -8.43
C PRO A 181 -5.47 -12.77 -6.94
N LYS A 182 -5.83 -11.52 -6.62
CA LYS A 182 -5.85 -11.00 -5.24
C LYS A 182 -6.55 -11.94 -4.25
N GLN A 183 -7.71 -12.48 -4.60
CA GLN A 183 -8.50 -13.32 -3.69
C GLN A 183 -7.83 -14.67 -3.41
N GLU A 184 -7.21 -15.27 -4.42
CA GLU A 184 -6.47 -16.51 -4.26
C GLU A 184 -5.27 -16.31 -3.35
N LEU A 185 -4.48 -15.26 -3.59
CA LEU A 185 -3.33 -14.93 -2.76
C LEU A 185 -3.74 -14.60 -1.31
N LEU A 186 -4.85 -13.88 -1.11
CA LEU A 186 -5.39 -13.64 0.23
C LEU A 186 -5.82 -14.93 0.93
N SER A 187 -6.41 -15.87 0.20
CA SER A 187 -6.79 -17.18 0.73
C SER A 187 -5.56 -17.96 1.22
N ILE A 188 -4.52 -18.01 0.40
CA ILE A 188 -3.23 -18.66 0.73
C ILE A 188 -2.64 -18.03 2.01
N ILE A 189 -2.56 -16.70 2.06
CA ILE A 189 -2.01 -15.97 3.22
C ILE A 189 -2.81 -16.27 4.48
N ARG A 190 -4.14 -16.21 4.42
CA ARG A 190 -5.00 -16.44 5.59
C ARG A 190 -4.93 -17.88 6.10
N LYS A 191 -4.71 -18.85 5.21
CA LYS A 191 -4.53 -20.26 5.57
C LYS A 191 -3.19 -20.51 6.24
N LEU A 192 -2.11 -19.91 5.73
CA LEU A 192 -0.76 -20.09 6.25
C LEU A 192 -0.48 -19.26 7.51
N PHE A 193 -1.10 -18.09 7.61
CA PHE A 193 -0.95 -17.16 8.71
C PHE A 193 -2.33 -16.76 9.27
N PRO A 194 -3.03 -17.68 9.97
CA PRO A 194 -4.31 -17.38 10.59
C PRO A 194 -4.16 -16.27 11.65
N LEU A 195 -5.26 -15.54 11.94
CA LEU A 195 -5.24 -14.60 13.06
C LEU A 195 -5.23 -15.41 14.35
N SER A 196 -4.49 -14.96 15.36
CA SER A 196 -4.64 -15.53 16.70
C SER A 196 -6.07 -15.33 17.21
N GLU A 197 -6.53 -16.19 18.11
CA GLU A 197 -7.88 -16.10 18.69
C GLU A 197 -8.08 -14.81 19.50
N GLU A 198 -6.99 -14.24 20.01
CA GLU A 198 -6.96 -13.00 20.78
C GLU A 198 -6.83 -11.73 19.90
N ASP A 199 -6.64 -11.89 18.59
CA ASP A 199 -6.47 -10.76 17.68
C ASP A 199 -7.80 -10.00 17.55
N LYS A 200 -7.82 -8.73 17.97
CA LYS A 200 -8.99 -7.84 17.88
C LYS A 200 -9.50 -7.62 16.45
N ARG A 201 -8.73 -8.00 15.42
CA ARG A 201 -9.14 -8.01 14.00
C ARG A 201 -9.94 -9.26 13.62
N GLN A 202 -9.96 -10.30 14.45
CA GLN A 202 -10.91 -11.40 14.30
C GLN A 202 -12.30 -10.80 14.28
N ALA A 203 -13.09 -11.20 13.28
CA ALA A 203 -14.46 -10.76 13.20
C ALA A 203 -15.18 -11.28 14.44
N ASN A 204 -15.60 -10.39 15.34
CA ASN A 204 -16.57 -10.76 16.36
C ASN A 204 -17.90 -11.01 15.64
N ILE A 205 -18.10 -12.25 15.20
CA ILE A 205 -19.25 -12.66 14.39
C ILE A 205 -20.55 -12.38 15.15
N ALA A 206 -20.56 -12.53 16.47
CA ALA A 206 -21.69 -12.19 17.30
C ALA A 206 -21.99 -10.68 17.27
N GLU A 207 -20.99 -9.82 17.45
CA GLU A 207 -21.17 -8.36 17.38
C GLU A 207 -21.57 -7.89 15.96
N GLN A 208 -21.03 -8.52 14.92
CA GLN A 208 -21.44 -8.28 13.54
C GLN A 208 -22.90 -8.69 13.28
N ALA A 209 -23.32 -9.84 13.80
CA ALA A 209 -24.71 -10.27 13.74
C ALA A 209 -25.62 -9.28 14.48
N ILE A 210 -25.25 -8.85 15.68
CA ILE A 210 -26.00 -7.86 16.48
C ILE A 210 -26.12 -6.53 15.72
N THR A 211 -25.02 -6.02 15.17
CA THR A 211 -25.00 -4.78 14.39
C THR A 211 -25.89 -4.89 13.14
N THR A 212 -25.84 -6.04 12.45
CA THR A 212 -26.67 -6.30 11.27
C THR A 212 -28.15 -6.34 11.63
N LEU A 213 -28.52 -6.99 12.75
CA LEU A 213 -29.90 -7.02 13.25
C LEU A 213 -30.40 -5.62 13.64
N LYS A 214 -29.56 -4.78 14.25
CA LYS A 214 -29.89 -3.37 14.55
C LYS A 214 -30.16 -2.57 13.27
N ARG A 215 -29.33 -2.74 12.24
CA ARG A 215 -29.53 -2.10 10.92
C ARG A 215 -30.80 -2.60 10.25
N LEU A 216 -31.07 -3.90 10.29
CA LEU A 216 -32.29 -4.48 9.75
C LEU A 216 -33.53 -3.91 10.44
N LYS A 217 -33.53 -3.80 11.77
CA LYS A 217 -34.59 -3.15 12.54
C LYS A 217 -34.82 -1.71 12.06
N SER A 218 -33.75 -0.93 11.90
CA SER A 218 -33.86 0.45 11.40
C SER A 218 -34.46 0.51 10.00
N LEU A 219 -34.09 -0.42 9.12
CA LEU A 219 -34.61 -0.50 7.75
C LEU A 219 -36.10 -0.87 7.72
N MET A 220 -36.53 -1.80 8.59
CA MET A 220 -37.93 -2.18 8.74
C MET A 220 -38.79 -1.08 9.38
N MET A 221 -38.19 -0.16 10.14
CA MET A 221 -38.86 1.01 10.70
C MET A 221 -38.94 2.20 9.72
N HIS A 222 -38.31 2.11 8.55
CA HIS A 222 -38.29 3.19 7.59
C HIS A 222 -39.70 3.42 6.99
N PRO A 223 -40.17 4.68 6.77
CA PRO A 223 -41.52 4.97 6.28
C PRO A 223 -41.87 4.35 4.91
N LEU A 224 -40.86 4.10 4.08
CA LEU A 224 -41.01 3.46 2.77
C LEU A 224 -40.98 1.93 2.82
N PHE A 225 -40.78 1.33 4.00
CA PHE A 225 -40.82 -0.11 4.16
C PHE A 225 -42.27 -0.60 4.12
N LYS A 226 -42.75 -0.91 2.92
CA LYS A 226 -44.10 -1.42 2.64
C LYS A 226 -44.01 -2.76 1.90
N PRO A 227 -43.62 -3.85 2.60
CA PRO A 227 -43.50 -5.16 1.94
C PRO A 227 -44.87 -5.65 1.47
N ASN A 228 -44.90 -6.29 0.30
CA ASN A 228 -46.08 -7.03 -0.15
C ASN A 228 -46.23 -8.36 0.65
N ASP A 229 -47.35 -9.06 0.45
CA ASP A 229 -47.66 -10.27 1.24
C ASP A 229 -46.61 -11.37 1.10
N GLU A 230 -46.04 -11.55 -0.09
CA GLU A 230 -44.99 -12.54 -0.35
C GLU A 230 -43.68 -12.15 0.35
N GLN A 231 -43.27 -10.88 0.25
CA GLN A 231 -42.11 -10.35 0.96
C GLN A 231 -42.28 -10.45 2.48
N LYS A 232 -43.48 -10.17 3.01
CA LYS A 232 -43.80 -10.28 4.43
C LYS A 232 -43.70 -11.74 4.91
N LYS A 233 -44.20 -12.69 4.11
CA LYS A 233 -44.08 -14.13 4.39
C LYS A 233 -42.64 -14.59 4.44
N GLN A 234 -41.80 -14.15 3.49
CA GLN A 234 -40.37 -14.47 3.46
C GLN A 234 -39.62 -13.89 4.66
N ILE A 235 -39.89 -12.63 5.01
CA ILE A 235 -39.29 -11.97 6.19
C ILE A 235 -39.64 -12.73 7.47
N LEU A 236 -40.91 -13.12 7.65
CA LEU A 236 -41.34 -13.90 8.82
C LEU A 236 -40.70 -15.29 8.88
N GLN A 237 -40.52 -15.97 7.73
CA GLN A 237 -39.79 -17.24 7.70
C GLN A 237 -38.32 -17.06 8.13
N ILE A 238 -37.64 -16.02 7.66
CA ILE A 238 -36.24 -15.74 8.02
C ILE A 238 -36.14 -15.44 9.52
N ILE A 239 -37.01 -14.58 10.05
CA ILE A 239 -37.04 -14.28 11.49
C ILE A 239 -37.34 -15.54 12.32
N GLY A 240 -38.26 -16.39 11.84
CA GLY A 240 -38.58 -17.67 12.49
C GLY A 240 -37.40 -18.63 12.56
N LYS A 241 -36.55 -18.68 11.52
CA LYS A 241 -35.30 -19.46 11.54
C LYS A 241 -34.29 -18.87 12.52
N LEU A 242 -34.18 -17.54 12.60
CA LEU A 242 -33.25 -16.85 13.50
C LEU A 242 -33.63 -16.99 14.98
N LYS A 243 -34.92 -17.15 15.32
CA LYS A 243 -35.37 -17.39 16.71
C LYS A 243 -35.00 -18.77 17.28
N LYS A 244 -34.51 -19.70 16.45
CA LYS A 244 -34.10 -21.05 16.86
C LYS A 244 -32.60 -21.17 17.19
N LEU A 245 -31.85 -20.07 17.04
CA LEU A 245 -30.50 -19.88 17.59
C LEU A 245 -30.60 -19.44 19.05
#